data_AF-A0A3R9SKZ6-F1
#
_entry.id   AF-A0A3R9SKZ6-F1
#
_cell.length_a   1.000
_cell.length_b   1.000
_cell.length_c   1.000
_cell.angle_alpha   90.00
_cell.angle_beta   90.00
_cell.angle_gamma   90.00
#
_symmetry.space_group_name_H-M   'P 1'
#
loop_
_entity.id
_entity.type
_entity.pdbx_description
1 polymer ?
#
loop_
_entity_poly.entity_id
_entity_poly.type
_entity_poly.pdbx_seq_one_letter_code
_entity_poly.pdbx_strand_id
1 'polypeptide(L)'
;MDISDVYGFQNQVENVAKEGNLKESLKLLGVVYFDGSLEKGNENRIVFEFSKSRTMAIEVRLMEKKIRFWGWIGDRLKGDYFWKYVFENYEELWYRILSLLIAEYFSPTECISCEIVATVKSDLLYHWLEGT
;
A
#
# COMPACT_ATOMS: atom_id res chain seq x y z
N MET A 1 12.22 -22.21 8.53
CA MET A 1 11.61 -21.08 9.25
C MET A 1 11.37 -21.59 10.65
N ASP A 2 12.05 -21.02 11.64
CA ASP A 2 11.88 -21.42 13.04
C ASP A 2 10.53 -20.88 13.55
N ILE A 3 9.91 -21.57 14.49
CA ILE A 3 8.67 -21.11 15.13
C ILE A 3 8.90 -19.77 15.85
N SER A 4 10.12 -19.54 16.35
CA SER A 4 10.54 -18.27 16.94
C SER A 4 10.55 -17.12 15.90
N ASP A 5 10.91 -17.41 14.64
CA ASP A 5 10.88 -16.43 13.54
C ASP A 5 9.43 -16.05 13.19
N VAL A 6 8.49 -17.01 13.26
CA VAL A 6 7.05 -16.79 13.00
C VAL A 6 6.46 -15.86 14.06
N TYR A 7 6.64 -16.19 15.34
CA TYR A 7 6.13 -15.38 16.44
C TYR A 7 6.80 -14.00 16.48
N GLY A 8 8.10 -13.92 16.16
CA GLY A 8 8.81 -12.65 16.03
C GLY A 8 8.21 -11.76 14.95
N PHE A 9 7.90 -12.33 13.78
CA PHE A 9 7.27 -11.58 12.68
C PHE A 9 5.84 -11.14 13.04
N GLN A 10 5.03 -12.01 13.63
CA GLN A 10 3.67 -11.67 14.01
C GLN A 10 3.62 -10.54 15.06
N ASN A 11 4.50 -10.59 16.07
CA ASN A 11 4.64 -9.49 17.04
C ASN A 11 5.09 -8.18 16.37
N GLN A 12 5.98 -8.24 15.38
CA GLN A 12 6.38 -7.06 14.62
C GLN A 12 5.20 -6.47 13.83
N VAL A 13 4.40 -7.31 13.18
CA VAL A 13 3.18 -6.87 12.48
C VAL A 13 2.22 -6.19 13.44
N GLU A 14 1.92 -6.81 14.59
CA GLU A 14 0.98 -6.25 15.56
C GLU A 14 1.47 -4.90 16.13
N ASN A 15 2.75 -4.78 16.44
CA ASN A 15 3.32 -3.52 16.95
C ASN A 15 3.26 -2.41 15.90
N VAL A 16 3.61 -2.72 14.66
CA VAL A 16 3.60 -1.75 13.55
C VAL A 16 2.17 -1.37 13.16
N ALA A 17 1.22 -2.30 13.19
CA ALA A 17 -0.19 -2.01 12.95
C ALA A 17 -0.76 -1.03 13.99
N LYS A 18 -0.32 -1.13 15.25
CA LYS A 18 -0.78 -0.25 16.35
C LYS A 18 -0.12 1.12 16.34
N GLU A 19 1.20 1.17 16.24
CA GLU A 19 1.98 2.40 16.53
C GLU A 19 2.93 2.82 15.40
N GLY A 20 3.15 1.97 14.40
CA GLY A 20 4.10 2.24 13.32
C GLY A 20 3.71 3.47 12.48
N ASN A 21 4.74 4.19 12.02
CA ASN A 21 4.58 5.26 11.02
C ASN A 21 4.55 4.67 9.58
N LEU A 22 4.22 5.49 8.59
CA LEU A 22 4.04 5.00 7.21
C LEU A 22 5.29 4.29 6.69
N LYS A 23 6.46 4.87 6.94
CA LYS A 23 7.74 4.31 6.49
C LYS A 23 8.01 2.94 7.11
N GLU A 24 7.74 2.77 8.40
CA GLU A 24 7.91 1.49 9.11
C GLU A 24 6.94 0.44 8.60
N SER A 25 5.66 0.80 8.46
CA SER A 25 4.61 -0.08 7.94
C SER A 25 4.90 -0.56 6.52
N LEU A 26 5.35 0.33 5.63
CA LEU A 26 5.73 -0.03 4.28
C LEU A 26 7.02 -0.86 4.25
N LYS A 27 8.01 -0.54 5.08
CA LYS A 27 9.28 -1.28 5.15
C LYS A 27 9.06 -2.73 5.61
N LEU A 28 8.12 -2.97 6.52
CA LEU A 28 7.74 -4.33 6.96
C LEU A 28 7.24 -5.19 5.78
N LEU A 29 6.56 -4.55 4.82
CA LEU A 29 6.05 -5.16 3.59
C LEU A 29 7.08 -5.19 2.45
N GLY A 30 8.32 -4.74 2.70
CA GLY A 30 9.35 -4.62 1.67
C GLY A 30 9.07 -3.53 0.64
N VAL A 31 8.23 -2.54 0.97
CA VAL A 31 7.87 -1.39 0.15
C VAL A 31 8.67 -0.16 0.60
N VAL A 32 9.17 0.61 -0.37
CA VAL A 32 10.01 1.80 -0.12
C VAL A 32 9.56 2.97 -0.98
N TYR A 33 9.87 4.19 -0.54
CA TYR A 33 9.65 5.41 -1.33
C TYR A 33 10.50 5.38 -2.60
N PHE A 34 9.94 5.85 -3.73
CA PHE A 34 10.65 6.01 -4.99
C PHE A 34 11.17 7.43 -5.14
N ASP A 35 12.49 7.60 -5.12
CA ASP A 35 13.12 8.93 -5.15
C ASP A 35 12.78 9.75 -6.41
N GLY A 36 12.47 9.10 -7.53
CA GLY A 36 12.08 9.76 -8.78
C GLY A 36 10.71 10.46 -8.72
N SER A 37 9.92 10.25 -7.66
CA SER A 37 8.70 11.04 -7.41
C SER A 37 8.98 12.53 -7.17
N LEU A 38 10.22 12.90 -6.84
CA LEU A 38 10.63 14.29 -6.64
C LEU A 38 11.07 14.98 -7.94
N GLU A 39 11.09 14.27 -9.06
CA GLU A 39 11.51 14.82 -10.35
C GLU A 39 10.46 15.77 -10.94
N LYS A 40 10.93 16.80 -11.64
CA LYS A 40 10.09 17.79 -12.32
C LYS A 40 9.18 17.09 -13.35
N GLY A 41 7.88 17.37 -13.28
CA GLY A 41 6.83 16.69 -14.06
C GLY A 41 6.07 15.60 -13.29
N ASN A 42 6.53 15.21 -12.09
CA ASN A 42 5.86 14.23 -11.21
C ASN A 42 5.20 14.88 -9.99
N GLU A 43 5.01 16.20 -9.99
CA GLU A 43 4.58 16.97 -8.81
C GLU A 43 3.23 16.51 -8.22
N ASN A 44 2.42 15.82 -9.02
CA ASN A 44 1.10 15.32 -8.63
C ASN A 44 1.07 13.82 -8.31
N ARG A 45 2.23 13.15 -8.26
CA ARG A 45 2.32 11.70 -8.15
C ARG A 45 3.41 11.25 -7.15
N ILE A 46 2.98 10.62 -6.07
CA ILE A 46 3.89 9.94 -5.14
C ILE A 46 3.88 8.44 -5.45
N VAL A 47 5.07 7.84 -5.55
CA VAL A 47 5.24 6.43 -5.90
C VAL A 47 6.03 5.72 -4.81
N PHE A 48 5.58 4.53 -4.49
CA PHE A 48 6.30 3.58 -3.66
C PHE A 48 6.51 2.29 -4.47
N GLU A 49 7.65 1.64 -4.27
CA GLU A 49 8.06 0.45 -5.00
C GLU A 49 8.35 -0.71 -4.08
N PHE A 50 8.17 -1.92 -4.58
CA PHE A 50 8.74 -3.11 -3.97
C PHE A 50 10.26 -3.05 -4.06
N SER A 51 10.92 -3.06 -2.91
CA SER A 51 12.38 -2.94 -2.80
C SER A 51 13.15 -3.97 -3.63
N LYS A 52 12.62 -5.21 -3.72
CA LYS A 52 13.29 -6.32 -4.42
C LYS A 52 13.12 -6.26 -5.93
N SER A 53 11.91 -6.04 -6.43
CA SER A 53 11.62 -6.07 -7.87
C SER A 53 11.72 -4.70 -8.54
N ARG A 54 11.75 -3.60 -7.76
CA ARG A 54 11.67 -2.21 -8.26
C ARG A 54 10.42 -1.96 -9.11
N THR A 55 9.36 -2.73 -8.83
CA THR A 55 8.05 -2.53 -9.46
C THR A 55 7.19 -1.69 -8.55
N MET A 56 6.27 -0.92 -9.14
CA MET A 56 5.33 -0.09 -8.40
C MET A 56 4.52 -0.94 -7.41
N ALA A 57 4.42 -0.43 -6.18
CA ALA A 57 3.66 -1.01 -5.08
C ALA A 57 2.47 -0.12 -4.72
N ILE A 58 2.69 1.20 -4.66
CA ILE A 58 1.64 2.18 -4.37
C ILE A 58 1.86 3.40 -5.25
N GLU A 59 0.76 3.96 -5.75
CA GLU A 59 0.73 5.22 -6.45
C GLU A 59 -0.33 6.12 -5.81
N VAL A 60 0.10 7.27 -5.31
CA VAL A 60 -0.78 8.32 -4.81
C VAL A 60 -0.86 9.41 -5.87
N ARG A 61 -2.06 9.66 -6.38
CA ARG A 61 -2.37 10.70 -7.36
C ARG A 61 -3.10 11.84 -6.66
N LEU A 62 -2.36 12.92 -6.40
CA LEU A 62 -2.84 14.05 -5.61
C LEU A 62 -4.02 14.75 -6.28
N MET A 63 -3.89 15.09 -7.56
CA MET A 63 -4.95 15.80 -8.32
C MET A 63 -6.22 14.96 -8.54
N GLU A 64 -6.06 13.64 -8.76
CA GLU A 64 -7.19 12.72 -8.95
C GLU A 64 -7.84 12.30 -7.62
N LYS A 65 -7.25 12.69 -6.47
CA LYS A 65 -7.66 12.23 -5.14
C LYS A 65 -7.77 10.71 -5.11
N LYS A 66 -6.71 10.04 -5.54
CA LYS A 66 -6.73 8.61 -5.80
C LYS A 66 -5.48 7.91 -5.29
N ILE A 67 -5.66 6.77 -4.65
CA ILE A 67 -4.59 5.84 -4.27
C ILE A 67 -4.77 4.55 -5.05
N ARG A 68 -3.70 4.07 -5.66
CA ARG A 68 -3.67 2.79 -6.39
C ARG A 68 -2.65 1.86 -5.77
N PHE A 69 -3.08 0.67 -5.43
CA PHE A 69 -2.28 -0.39 -4.84
C PHE A 69 -1.91 -1.40 -5.92
N TRP A 70 -0.64 -1.44 -6.27
CA TRP A 70 -0.06 -2.27 -7.33
C TRP A 70 0.66 -3.46 -6.73
N GLY A 71 0.71 -4.58 -7.45
CA GLY A 71 1.56 -5.71 -7.04
C GLY A 71 0.92 -7.05 -7.32
N TRP A 72 1.14 -7.56 -8.52
CA TRP A 72 0.85 -8.95 -8.86
C TRP A 72 1.95 -9.85 -8.30
N ILE A 73 1.58 -10.88 -7.56
CA ILE A 73 2.49 -11.92 -7.06
C ILE A 73 2.18 -13.21 -7.77
N GLY A 74 3.21 -13.84 -8.34
CA GLY A 74 3.10 -15.11 -9.07
C GLY A 74 3.17 -14.92 -10.58
N ASP A 75 2.95 -16.00 -11.33
CA ASP A 75 2.90 -15.96 -12.79
C ASP A 75 1.53 -15.46 -13.30
N ARG A 76 1.39 -15.23 -14.60
CA ARG A 76 0.15 -14.72 -15.20
C ARG A 76 -1.06 -15.66 -15.07
N LEU A 77 -0.86 -16.94 -14.73
CA LEU A 77 -1.89 -17.97 -14.70
C LEU A 77 -2.32 -18.34 -13.26
N LYS A 78 -1.45 -18.13 -12.28
CA LYS A 78 -1.62 -18.56 -10.88
C LYS A 78 -1.19 -17.51 -9.85
N GLY A 79 -1.13 -16.24 -10.24
CA GLY A 79 -0.84 -15.16 -9.32
C GLY A 79 -2.07 -14.59 -8.62
N ASP A 80 -1.83 -13.82 -7.56
CA ASP A 80 -2.82 -13.02 -6.85
C ASP A 80 -2.24 -11.64 -6.52
N TYR A 81 -3.08 -10.72 -6.03
CA TYR A 81 -2.66 -9.38 -5.64
C TYR A 81 -1.99 -9.42 -4.27
N PHE A 82 -0.78 -8.88 -4.18
CA PHE A 82 -0.07 -8.69 -2.91
C PHE A 82 -0.95 -7.99 -1.87
N TRP A 83 -1.60 -6.90 -2.26
CA TRP A 83 -2.40 -6.10 -1.34
C TRP A 83 -3.69 -6.78 -0.91
N LYS A 84 -4.23 -7.70 -1.74
CA LYS A 84 -5.33 -8.57 -1.32
C LYS A 84 -4.86 -9.56 -0.27
N TYR A 85 -3.68 -10.17 -0.46
CA TYR A 85 -3.08 -11.02 0.57
C TYR A 85 -2.85 -10.26 1.89
N VAL A 86 -2.33 -9.03 1.83
CA VAL A 86 -2.15 -8.18 3.02
C VAL A 86 -3.49 -7.87 3.68
N PHE A 87 -4.52 -7.51 2.91
CA PHE A 87 -5.86 -7.27 3.45
C PHE A 87 -6.45 -8.51 4.14
N GLU A 88 -6.37 -9.68 3.51
CA GLU A 88 -6.97 -10.92 4.02
C GLU A 88 -6.23 -11.51 5.24
N ASN A 89 -4.92 -11.27 5.37
CA ASN A 89 -4.10 -11.89 6.41
C ASN A 89 -3.63 -10.90 7.49
N TYR A 90 -3.60 -9.60 7.18
CA TYR A 90 -3.06 -8.53 8.02
C TYR A 90 -3.94 -7.27 7.92
N GLU A 91 -5.25 -7.45 8.09
CA GLU A 91 -6.27 -6.41 7.91
C GLU A 91 -5.97 -5.12 8.70
N GLU A 92 -5.55 -5.23 9.97
CA GLU A 92 -5.20 -4.06 10.79
C GLU A 92 -4.02 -3.26 10.19
N LEU A 93 -2.99 -3.96 9.70
CA LEU A 93 -1.84 -3.32 9.05
C LEU A 93 -2.27 -2.64 7.74
N TRP A 94 -3.15 -3.28 6.97
CA TRP A 94 -3.72 -2.70 5.76
C TRP A 94 -4.45 -1.38 6.06
N TYR A 95 -5.37 -1.37 7.02
CA TYR A 95 -6.08 -0.14 7.40
C TYR A 95 -5.11 0.91 7.91
N ARG A 96 -4.15 0.55 8.75
CA ARG A 96 -3.13 1.47 9.25
C ARG A 96 -2.37 2.15 8.11
N ILE A 97 -1.90 1.38 7.14
CA ILE A 97 -1.19 1.92 5.96
C ILE A 97 -2.10 2.87 5.17
N LEU A 98 -3.35 2.48 4.91
CA LEU A 98 -4.30 3.31 4.18
C LEU A 98 -4.57 4.63 4.92
N SER A 99 -4.85 4.57 6.22
CA SER A 99 -5.08 5.76 7.06
C SER A 99 -3.88 6.70 7.06
N LEU A 100 -2.67 6.15 7.15
CA LEU A 100 -1.43 6.93 7.14
C LEU A 100 -1.19 7.58 5.78
N LEU A 101 -1.43 6.88 4.66
CA LEU A 101 -1.35 7.46 3.31
C LEU A 101 -2.35 8.61 3.14
N ILE A 102 -3.59 8.44 3.62
CA ILE A 102 -4.61 9.48 3.56
C ILE A 102 -4.19 10.70 4.37
N ALA A 103 -3.78 10.50 5.63
CA ALA A 103 -3.38 11.58 6.52
C ALA A 103 -2.12 12.32 6.06
N GLU A 104 -1.19 11.63 5.38
CA GLU A 104 0.07 12.24 4.93
C GLU A 104 -0.10 13.06 3.64
N TYR A 105 -0.98 12.64 2.73
CA TYR A 105 -1.05 13.21 1.38
C TYR A 105 -2.34 13.94 1.02
N PHE A 106 -3.37 13.85 1.86
CA PHE A 106 -4.68 14.44 1.58
C PHE A 106 -5.23 15.21 2.78
N SER A 107 -6.15 16.12 2.51
CA SER A 107 -6.88 16.84 3.55
C SER A 107 -8.01 15.98 4.13
N PRO A 108 -8.33 16.06 5.43
CA PRO A 108 -9.38 15.27 6.07
C PRO A 108 -10.79 15.45 5.47
N THR A 109 -11.00 16.53 4.71
CA THR A 109 -12.28 16.85 4.06
C THR A 109 -12.38 16.33 2.62
N GLU A 110 -11.34 15.66 2.12
CA GLU A 110 -11.30 15.17 0.75
C GLU A 110 -11.88 13.77 0.63
N CYS A 111 -12.76 13.59 -0.34
CA CYS A 111 -13.18 12.26 -0.77
C CYS A 111 -12.06 11.65 -1.63
N ILE A 112 -11.50 10.52 -1.18
CA ILE A 112 -10.38 9.85 -1.83
C ILE A 112 -10.84 8.49 -2.35
N SER A 113 -10.52 8.21 -3.61
CA SER A 113 -10.75 6.88 -4.20
C SER A 113 -9.56 5.97 -3.99
N CYS A 114 -9.80 4.70 -3.70
CA CYS A 114 -8.78 3.69 -3.50
C CYS A 114 -9.07 2.49 -4.41
N GLU A 115 -8.06 1.93 -5.07
CA GLU A 115 -8.22 0.69 -5.85
C GLU A 115 -6.96 -0.19 -5.80
N ILE A 116 -7.15 -1.50 -5.91
CA ILE A 116 -6.07 -2.46 -6.15
C ILE A 116 -6.03 -2.76 -7.64
N VAL A 117 -4.85 -2.61 -8.27
CA VAL A 117 -4.70 -2.66 -9.73
C VAL A 117 -4.02 -3.95 -10.18
N ALA A 118 -4.65 -4.65 -11.14
CA ALA A 118 -4.10 -5.79 -11.86
C ALA A 118 -3.54 -5.45 -13.23
N THR A 119 -2.72 -6.36 -13.77
CA THR A 119 -2.19 -6.29 -15.14
C THR A 119 -3.24 -6.49 -16.24
N VAL A 120 -4.44 -7.02 -15.94
CA VAL A 120 -5.43 -7.39 -17.00
C VAL A 120 -6.86 -6.90 -16.74
N LYS A 121 -7.20 -6.54 -15.49
CA LYS A 121 -8.47 -5.88 -15.09
C LYS A 121 -8.22 -5.03 -13.86
N SER A 122 -8.70 -3.79 -13.82
CA SER A 122 -8.85 -3.09 -12.55
C SER A 122 -10.05 -3.73 -11.83
N ASP A 123 -9.81 -4.76 -11.03
CA ASP A 123 -10.83 -5.23 -10.11
C ASP A 123 -10.96 -4.16 -9.02
N LEU A 124 -11.97 -3.30 -9.17
CA LEU A 124 -12.28 -2.22 -8.24
C LEU A 124 -12.79 -2.88 -6.95
N LEU A 125 -11.87 -3.32 -6.09
CA LEU A 125 -12.20 -4.16 -4.95
C LEU A 125 -13.09 -3.43 -3.94
N TYR A 126 -12.90 -2.12 -3.73
CA TYR A 126 -13.75 -1.30 -2.86
C TYR A 126 -13.75 0.18 -3.31
N HIS A 127 -14.91 0.83 -3.25
CA HIS A 127 -15.05 2.29 -3.32
C HIS A 127 -15.29 2.80 -1.90
N TRP A 128 -14.42 3.66 -1.39
CA TRP A 128 -14.60 4.27 -0.08
C TRP A 128 -15.02 5.73 -0.27
N LEU A 129 -16.17 6.09 0.31
CA LEU A 129 -16.65 7.45 0.46
C LEU A 129 -16.63 7.72 1.97
N GLU A 130 -15.54 8.20 2.53
CA GLU A 130 -15.65 8.92 3.80
C GLU A 130 -15.76 10.40 3.50
N GLY A 131 -16.90 10.92 3.90
CA GLY A 131 -17.29 12.30 3.81
C GLY A 131 -18.50 12.49 4.68
N THR A 132 -18.28 12.50 6.00
CA THR A 132 -18.94 13.35 7.01
C THR A 132 -18.29 13.13 8.37
#